data_AF-A0A131XPR6-F1
#
_entry.id   AF-A0A131XPR6-F1
#
_cell.length_a   1.000
_cell.length_b   1.000
_cell.length_c   1.000
_cell.angle_alpha   90.00
_cell.angle_beta   90.00
_cell.angle_gamma   90.00
#
_symmetry.space_group_name_H-M   'P 1'
#
loop_
_entity.id
_entity.type
_entity.pdbx_description
1 polymer ?
#
loop_
_entity_poly.entity_id
_entity_poly.type
_entity_poly.pdbx_seq_one_letter_code
_entity_poly.pdbx_strand_id
1 'polypeptide(L)'
;RYKKSDSVTEIQSSCNLELLEIRRQRNRLKLLFQILKDHINIDKSVYIRTPGILSKRINENAAIRPYAMHTSVFLYSFFPDVMERWNGLPEHIADCTDVKSLESSFDSYVL
;
A
#
# COMPACT_ATOMS: atom_id res chain seq x y z
N ARG A 1 -2.21 32.35 -13.65
CA ARG A 1 -1.25 33.39 -13.22
C ARG A 1 -1.57 33.69 -11.76
N TYR A 2 -0.70 33.32 -10.81
CA TYR A 2 -0.95 33.45 -9.37
C TYR A 2 -0.73 34.91 -8.91
N LYS A 3 -1.64 35.45 -8.09
CA LYS A 3 -1.55 36.77 -7.45
C LYS A 3 -1.32 36.63 -5.94
N LYS A 4 -0.75 37.66 -5.33
CA LYS A 4 -0.46 37.68 -3.87
C LYS A 4 -1.70 37.71 -2.98
N SER A 5 -2.85 38.06 -3.54
CA SER A 5 -4.15 38.10 -2.86
C SER A 5 -4.95 36.81 -3.01
N ASP A 6 -4.47 35.85 -3.79
CA ASP A 6 -5.19 34.61 -4.02
C ASP A 6 -5.20 33.78 -2.72
N SER A 7 -6.37 33.28 -2.34
CA SER A 7 -6.51 32.44 -1.15
C SER A 7 -5.83 31.09 -1.40
N VAL A 8 -4.91 30.72 -0.51
CA VAL A 8 -4.22 29.42 -0.57
C VAL A 8 -5.22 28.27 -0.49
N THR A 9 -6.27 28.42 0.30
CA THR A 9 -7.34 27.43 0.45
C THR A 9 -8.12 27.24 -0.85
N GLU A 10 -8.46 28.32 -1.55
CA GLU A 10 -9.19 28.25 -2.83
C GLU A 10 -8.32 27.60 -3.92
N ILE A 11 -7.03 27.93 -3.95
CA ILE A 11 -6.07 27.28 -4.85
C ILE A 11 -6.02 25.78 -4.55
N GLN A 12 -5.88 25.41 -3.28
CA GLN A 12 -5.81 24.00 -2.87
C GLN A 12 -7.09 23.23 -3.24
N SER A 13 -8.26 23.81 -3.02
CA SER A 13 -9.54 23.22 -3.42
C SER A 13 -9.66 23.08 -4.94
N SER A 14 -9.16 24.05 -5.72
CA SER A 14 -9.21 24.01 -7.19
C SER A 14 -8.29 22.93 -7.79
N CYS A 15 -7.27 22.48 -7.06
CA CYS A 15 -6.31 21.50 -7.55
C CYS A 15 -6.85 20.06 -7.55
N ASN A 16 -8.07 19.80 -7.03
CA ASN A 16 -8.69 18.47 -6.95
C ASN A 16 -7.72 17.37 -6.47
N LEU A 17 -6.87 17.73 -5.50
CA LEU A 17 -5.85 16.82 -4.99
C LEU A 17 -6.52 15.76 -4.14
N GLU A 18 -6.10 14.51 -4.31
CA GLU A 18 -6.43 13.45 -3.37
C GLU A 18 -5.96 13.81 -1.95
N LEU A 19 -6.70 13.30 -0.97
CA LEU A 19 -6.33 13.40 0.43
C LEU A 19 -4.92 12.87 0.64
N LEU A 20 -4.15 13.57 1.46
CA LEU A 20 -2.77 13.18 1.79
C LEU A 20 -2.71 11.77 2.38
N GLU A 21 -3.74 11.39 3.13
CA GLU A 21 -3.89 10.05 3.67
C GLU A 21 -3.93 8.99 2.56
N ILE A 22 -4.85 9.11 1.59
CA ILE A 22 -4.99 8.19 0.46
C ILE A 22 -3.65 8.06 -0.29
N ARG A 23 -3.01 9.20 -0.57
CA ARG A 23 -1.71 9.22 -1.25
C ARG A 23 -0.62 8.51 -0.46
N ARG A 24 -0.58 8.68 0.86
CA ARG A 24 0.37 7.97 1.74
C ARG A 24 0.11 6.48 1.74
N GLN A 25 -1.15 6.06 1.80
CA GLN A 25 -1.53 4.65 1.78
C GLN A 25 -1.13 3.98 0.46
N ARG A 26 -1.45 4.61 -0.68
CA ARG A 26 -1.02 4.16 -2.03
C ARG A 26 0.50 3.99 -2.11
N ASN A 27 1.26 4.99 -1.65
CA ASN A 27 2.73 4.93 -1.68
C ASN A 27 3.30 3.81 -0.80
N ARG A 28 2.67 3.53 0.35
CA ARG A 28 3.11 2.45 1.24
C ARG A 28 2.86 1.08 0.63
N LEU A 29 1.68 0.85 0.03
CA LEU A 29 1.38 -0.39 -0.70
C LEU A 29 2.31 -0.56 -1.92
N LYS A 30 2.57 0.52 -2.67
CA LYS A 30 3.53 0.53 -3.78
C LYS A 30 4.94 0.15 -3.32
N LEU A 31 5.40 0.68 -2.18
CA LEU A 31 6.70 0.33 -1.61
C LEU A 31 6.74 -1.16 -1.23
N LEU A 32 5.70 -1.68 -0.57
CA LEU A 32 5.63 -3.11 -0.25
C LEU A 32 5.66 -3.98 -1.51
N PHE A 33 4.91 -3.61 -2.55
CA PHE A 33 4.94 -4.30 -3.85
C PHE A 33 6.34 -4.34 -4.45
N GLN A 34 7.06 -3.22 -4.43
CA GLN A 34 8.44 -3.16 -4.92
C GLN A 34 9.39 -4.07 -4.12
N ILE A 35 9.20 -4.20 -2.80
CA ILE A 35 9.95 -5.14 -1.96
C ILE A 35 9.63 -6.59 -2.36
N LEU A 36 8.34 -6.92 -2.54
CA LEU A 36 7.91 -8.28 -2.87
C LEU A 36 8.45 -8.76 -4.22
N LYS A 37 8.47 -7.87 -5.21
CA LYS A 37 8.93 -8.14 -6.59
C LYS A 37 10.45 -7.92 -6.79
N ASP A 38 11.21 -7.68 -5.72
CA ASP A 38 12.66 -7.43 -5.76
C ASP A 38 13.06 -6.25 -6.67
N HIS A 39 12.18 -5.26 -6.85
CA HIS A 39 12.47 -4.04 -7.61
C HIS A 39 13.39 -3.08 -6.84
N ILE A 40 13.57 -3.30 -5.54
CA ILE A 40 14.47 -2.55 -4.67
C ILE A 40 15.35 -3.48 -3.86
N ASN A 41 16.56 -3.03 -3.52
CA ASN A 41 17.56 -3.82 -2.81
C ASN A 41 17.32 -3.85 -1.29
N ILE A 42 16.14 -4.33 -0.89
CA ILE A 42 15.78 -4.61 0.51
C ILE A 42 15.64 -6.13 0.64
N ASP A 43 16.35 -6.72 1.59
CA ASP A 43 16.21 -8.15 1.87
C ASP A 43 14.83 -8.45 2.47
N LYS A 44 13.92 -8.90 1.61
CA LYS A 44 12.55 -9.24 2.01
C LYS A 44 12.49 -10.43 2.97
N SER A 45 13.50 -11.30 3.03
CA SER A 45 13.49 -12.46 3.94
C SER A 45 13.55 -12.06 5.41
N VAL A 46 14.09 -10.87 5.71
CA VAL A 46 14.16 -10.30 7.06
C VAL A 46 12.78 -9.82 7.54
N TYR A 47 11.95 -9.31 6.63
CA TYR A 47 10.72 -8.60 6.97
C TYR A 47 9.45 -9.35 6.55
N ILE A 48 9.51 -10.22 5.55
CA ILE A 48 8.33 -10.84 4.94
C ILE A 48 8.42 -12.34 5.13
N ARG A 49 7.37 -12.91 5.74
CA ARG A 49 7.25 -14.36 5.94
C ARG A 49 6.07 -14.87 5.14
N THR A 50 6.25 -15.99 4.45
CA THR A 50 5.16 -16.68 3.78
C THR A 50 4.18 -17.26 4.81
N PRO A 51 2.87 -17.32 4.51
CA PRO A 51 1.90 -18.01 5.35
C PRO A 51 2.31 -19.47 5.52
N GLY A 52 2.26 -19.97 6.75
CA GLY A 52 2.67 -21.36 7.05
C GLY A 52 1.72 -22.41 6.45
N ILE A 53 0.49 -22.04 6.14
CA ILE A 53 -0.47 -22.87 5.41
C ILE A 53 -0.89 -22.07 4.19
N LEU A 54 -0.71 -22.60 2.98
CA LEU A 54 -1.29 -22.04 1.76
C LEU A 54 -2.49 -22.90 1.39
N SER A 55 -3.71 -22.38 1.61
CA SER A 55 -4.93 -23.02 1.16
C SER A 55 -5.68 -22.02 0.30
N LYS A 56 -6.03 -22.37 -0.94
CA LYS A 56 -6.80 -21.48 -1.83
C LYS A 56 -8.15 -21.06 -1.27
N ARG A 57 -8.68 -21.77 -0.27
CA ARG A 57 -9.93 -21.42 0.43
C ARG A 57 -9.72 -20.45 1.60
N ILE A 58 -8.48 -20.27 2.06
CA ILE A 58 -8.12 -19.57 3.30
C ILE A 58 -7.17 -18.41 3.01
N ASN A 59 -6.29 -18.54 2.03
CA ASN A 59 -5.24 -17.59 1.68
C ASN A 59 -5.19 -17.37 0.17
N GLU A 60 -5.21 -16.10 -0.23
CA GLU A 60 -5.00 -15.65 -1.59
C GLU A 60 -3.52 -15.83 -2.00
N ASN A 61 -3.23 -15.94 -3.30
CA ASN A 61 -1.89 -16.30 -3.81
C ASN A 61 -0.76 -15.35 -3.34
N ALA A 62 -1.10 -14.12 -2.95
CA ALA A 62 -0.16 -13.09 -2.51
C ALA A 62 -0.21 -12.77 -1.01
N ALA A 63 -0.86 -13.61 -0.20
CA ALA A 63 -1.00 -13.38 1.24
C ALA A 63 0.36 -13.41 1.95
N ILE A 64 0.58 -12.46 2.86
CA ILE A 64 1.76 -12.34 3.72
C ILE A 64 1.37 -12.76 5.14
N ARG A 65 2.24 -13.48 5.84
CA ARG A 65 1.99 -13.84 7.24
C ARG A 65 1.96 -12.56 8.11
N PRO A 66 0.87 -12.30 8.86
CA PRO A 66 0.83 -11.17 9.79
C PRO A 66 1.86 -11.29 10.90
N TYR A 67 2.37 -10.16 11.38
CA TYR A 67 3.20 -10.12 12.58
C TYR A 67 2.35 -10.34 13.85
N ALA A 68 2.94 -11.01 14.85
CA ALA A 68 2.42 -10.94 16.21
C ALA A 68 2.83 -9.60 16.82
N MET A 69 1.86 -8.83 17.29
CA MET A 69 2.06 -7.47 17.78
C MET A 69 1.47 -7.33 19.17
N HIS A 70 2.21 -6.67 20.07
CA HIS A 70 1.79 -6.46 21.46
C HIS A 70 1.73 -4.98 21.86
N THR A 71 2.14 -4.07 20.96
CA THR A 71 2.13 -2.63 21.19
C THR A 71 1.53 -1.89 20.01
N SER A 72 0.81 -0.80 20.29
CA SER A 72 0.24 0.07 19.26
C SER A 72 1.33 0.70 18.38
N VAL A 73 2.48 1.04 18.97
CA VAL A 73 3.63 1.61 18.24
C VAL A 73 4.12 0.66 17.15
N PHE A 74 4.22 -0.64 17.46
CA PHE A 74 4.62 -1.61 16.45
C PHE A 74 3.48 -1.89 15.47
N LEU A 75 2.24 -1.99 15.94
CA LEU A 75 1.06 -2.16 15.08
C LEU A 75 0.95 -1.10 13.98
N TYR A 76 1.18 0.16 14.32
CA TYR A 76 1.13 1.26 13.36
C TYR A 76 2.47 1.54 12.66
N SER A 77 3.47 0.67 12.84
CA SER A 77 4.71 0.74 12.07
C SER A 77 4.50 0.27 10.63
N PHE A 78 5.49 0.51 9.76
CA PHE A 78 5.34 0.31 8.33
C PHE A 78 4.87 -1.11 7.95
N PHE A 79 5.61 -2.15 8.35
CA PHE A 79 5.34 -3.52 7.87
C PHE A 79 4.01 -4.09 8.38
N PRO A 80 3.77 -4.18 9.71
CA PRO A 80 2.47 -4.44 10.32
C PRO A 80 1.24 -3.91 9.58
N ASP A 81 1.10 -2.59 9.50
CA ASP A 81 -0.09 -1.93 8.95
C ASP A 81 -0.21 -2.11 7.43
N VAL A 82 0.91 -2.12 6.69
CA VAL A 82 0.86 -2.26 5.22
C VAL A 82 0.60 -3.70 4.80
N MET A 83 1.14 -4.69 5.54
CA MET A 83 0.88 -6.11 5.29
C MET A 83 -0.57 -6.47 5.55
N GLU A 84 -1.17 -5.92 6.63
CA GLU A 84 -2.58 -6.12 6.91
C GLU A 84 -3.47 -5.60 5.77
N ARG A 85 -3.19 -4.38 5.29
CA ARG A 85 -3.90 -3.81 4.13
C ARG A 85 -3.67 -4.61 2.86
N TRP A 86 -2.43 -5.02 2.59
CA TRP A 86 -2.08 -5.83 1.43
C TRP A 86 -2.87 -7.14 1.40
N ASN A 87 -3.00 -7.81 2.54
CA ASN A 87 -3.76 -9.05 2.66
C ASN A 87 -5.28 -8.85 2.51
N GLY A 88 -5.78 -7.63 2.63
CA GLY A 88 -7.19 -7.29 2.37
C GLY A 88 -7.45 -6.79 0.95
N LEU A 89 -6.41 -6.69 0.11
CA LEU A 89 -6.58 -6.27 -1.28
C LEU A 89 -7.24 -7.39 -2.09
N PRO A 90 -8.08 -7.06 -3.08
CA PRO A 90 -8.58 -8.03 -4.04
C PRO A 90 -7.44 -8.72 -4.81
N GLU A 91 -7.61 -10.01 -5.10
CA GLU A 91 -6.64 -10.85 -5.82
C GLU A 91 -6.13 -10.20 -7.13
N HIS A 92 -7.01 -9.56 -7.90
CA HIS A 92 -6.62 -8.91 -9.17
C HIS A 92 -5.63 -7.74 -9.01
N ILE A 93 -5.59 -7.09 -7.84
CA ILE A 93 -4.62 -6.03 -7.54
C ILE A 93 -3.29 -6.66 -7.12
N ALA A 94 -3.34 -7.70 -6.30
CA ALA A 94 -2.16 -8.37 -5.77
C ALA A 94 -1.38 -9.17 -6.84
N ASP A 95 -2.07 -9.65 -7.87
CA ASP A 95 -1.50 -10.40 -8.99
C ASP A 95 -0.81 -9.52 -10.06
N CYS A 96 -0.80 -8.19 -9.88
CA CYS A 96 -0.08 -7.30 -10.78
C CYS A 96 1.41 -7.65 -10.91
N THR A 97 1.94 -7.53 -12.12
CA THR A 97 3.38 -7.74 -12.43
C THR A 97 4.17 -6.44 -12.33
N ASP A 98 3.56 -5.33 -12.69
CA ASP A 98 4.21 -4.03 -12.85
C ASP A 98 3.63 -2.96 -11.93
N VAL A 99 4.48 -2.02 -11.55
CA VAL A 99 4.11 -0.87 -10.70
C VAL A 99 3.05 0.00 -11.37
N LYS A 100 3.13 0.20 -12.69
CA LYS A 100 2.16 1.01 -13.43
C LYS A 100 0.76 0.38 -13.42
N SER A 101 0.71 -0.93 -13.60
CA SER A 101 -0.55 -1.69 -13.57
C SER A 101 -1.19 -1.61 -12.18
N LEU A 102 -0.38 -1.74 -11.12
CA LEU A 102 -0.83 -1.56 -9.74
C LEU A 102 -1.41 -0.16 -9.49
N GLU A 103 -0.75 0.89 -9.99
CA GLU A 103 -1.24 2.27 -9.85
C GLU A 103 -2.59 2.46 -10.54
N SER A 104 -2.76 1.93 -11.75
CA SER A 104 -4.06 1.98 -12.45
C SER A 104 -5.16 1.21 -11.71
N SER A 105 -4.82 0.10 -11.05
CA SER A 105 -5.78 -0.65 -10.22
C SER A 105 -6.22 0.15 -8.98
N PHE A 106 -5.34 0.95 -8.37
CA PHE A 106 -5.71 1.82 -7.25
C PHE A 106 -6.67 2.94 -7.63
N ASP A 107 -6.73 3.34 -8.89
CA ASP A 107 -7.71 4.34 -9.34
C ASP A 107 -9.12 3.73 -9.50
N SER A 108 -9.19 2.42 -9.73
CA SER A 108 -10.46 1.67 -9.79
C SER A 108 -10.97 1.22 -8.41
N TYR A 109 -10.09 1.10 -7.43
CA TYR A 109 -10.39 0.64 -6.08
C TYR A 109 -10.39 1.83 -5.11
N VAL A 110 -11.51 2.09 -4.45
CA VAL A 110 -11.59 3.14 -3.42
C VAL A 110 -10.86 2.63 -2.17
N LEU A 111 -9.66 3.15 -1.94
CA LEU A 111 -8.88 2.93 -0.71
C LEU A 111 -9.45 3.68 0.49
#